data_AF-A0A7C3RCC7-F1
#
_entry.id   AF-A0A7C3RCC7-F1
#
_cell.length_a   1.000
_cell.length_b   1.000
_cell.length_c   1.000
_cell.angle_alpha   90.00
_cell.angle_beta   90.00
_cell.angle_gamma   90.00
#
_symmetry.space_group_name_H-M   'P 1'
#
loop_
_entity.id
_entity.type
_entity.pdbx_description
1 polymer ?
#
loop_
_entity_poly.entity_id
_entity_poly.type
_entity_poly.pdbx_seq_one_letter_code
_entity_poly.pdbx_strand_id
1 'polypeptide(L)' 'MFEELKPHIADLRKRLMIIAGTLIVAFFACFFVYDQILSWMQVPVEAVLPEGSKMIAIEVQETFFTALKVAFFAAFMVSL' A
#
# COMPACT_ATOMS: atom_id res chain seq x y z
N MET A 1 9.15 14.57 37.16
CA MET A 1 9.92 14.04 36.02
C MET A 1 9.06 13.52 34.85
N PHE A 2 7.83 13.03 35.03
CA PHE A 2 6.96 12.60 33.92
C PHE A 2 5.94 13.66 33.42
N GLU A 3 5.84 14.81 34.08
CA GLU A 3 4.86 15.85 33.70
C GLU A 3 5.24 16.58 32.40
N GLU A 4 6.54 16.64 32.08
CA GLU A 4 7.04 17.27 30.83
C GLU A 4 6.82 16.40 29.58
N LEU A 5 6.65 15.08 29.73
CA LEU A 5 6.42 14.17 28.59
C LEU A 5 4.95 14.09 28.15
N LYS A 6 4.00 14.30 29.07
CA LYS A 6 2.55 14.29 28.77
C LYS A 6 2.15 15.18 27.59
N PRO A 7 2.61 16.45 27.49
CA PRO A 7 2.28 17.30 26.36
C PRO A 7 2.92 16.81 25.04
N HIS A 8 4.11 16.22 25.10
CA HIS A 8 4.81 15.73 23.92
C HIS A 8 4.13 14.49 23.30
N ILE A 9 3.67 13.56 24.13
CA ILE A 9 2.89 12.39 23.69
C ILE A 9 1.54 12.81 23.09
N ALA A 10 0.94 13.90 23.59
CA ALA A 10 -0.31 14.43 23.03
C ALA A 10 -0.12 15.00 21.61
N ASP A 11 0.98 15.69 21.34
CA ASP A 11 1.29 16.20 19.99
C ASP A 11 1.58 15.05 19.01
N LEU A 12 2.34 14.04 19.46
CA LEU A 12 2.59 12.83 18.68
C LEU A 12 1.30 12.09 18.32
N ARG A 13 0.34 11.96 19.25
CA ARG A 13 -0.95 11.35 18.96
C ARG A 13 -1.71 12.12 17.89
N LYS A 14 -1.73 13.45 17.97
CA LYS A 14 -2.42 14.30 16.98
C LYS A 14 -1.81 14.12 15.59
N ARG A 15 -0.48 14.13 15.49
CA ARG A 15 0.24 13.89 14.23
C ARG A 15 0.00 12.48 13.70
N LEU A 16 0.01 11.48 14.57
CA LEU A 16 -0.26 10.08 14.19
C LEU A 16 -1.67 9.93 13.60
N MET A 17 -2.68 10.57 14.19
CA MET A 17 -4.06 10.55 13.66
C MET A 17 -4.14 11.19 12.28
N ILE A 18 -3.40 12.28 12.04
CA ILE A 18 -3.36 12.95 10.73
C ILE A 18 -2.67 12.06 9.69
N ILE A 19 -1.51 11.49 10.00
CA ILE A 19 -0.76 10.60 9.09
C ILE A 19 -1.59 9.35 8.78
N ALA A 20 -2.21 8.73 9.79
CA ALA A 20 -3.10 7.59 9.60
C ALA A 20 -4.30 7.94 8.71
N GLY A 21 -4.91 9.12 8.90
CA GLY A 21 -6.00 9.61 8.05
C GLY A 21 -5.56 9.79 6.59
N THR A 22 -4.42 10.45 6.36
CA THR A 22 -3.85 10.64 5.02
C THR A 22 -3.56 9.29 4.35
N LEU A 23 -2.98 8.34 5.07
CA LEU A 23 -2.68 7.01 4.56
C LEU A 23 -3.94 6.24 4.16
N ILE A 24 -5.02 6.33 4.95
CA ILE A 24 -6.30 5.69 4.62
C ILE A 24 -6.89 6.29 3.34
N VAL A 25 -6.88 7.62 3.21
CA VAL A 25 -7.38 8.29 2.00
C VAL A 25 -6.56 7.91 0.77
N ALA A 26 -5.23 7.91 0.89
CA ALA A 26 -4.33 7.48 -0.17
C ALA A 26 -4.54 5.99 -0.52
N PHE A 27 -4.80 5.14 0.48
CA PHE A 27 -5.11 3.72 0.28
C PHE A 27 -6.33 3.52 -0.60
N PHE A 28 -7.44 4.21 -0.32
CA PHE A 28 -8.63 4.11 -1.16
C PHE A 28 -8.36 4.62 -2.58
N ALA A 29 -7.61 5.72 -2.74
CA ALA A 29 -7.24 6.23 -4.06
C ALA A 29 -6.38 5.21 -4.85
N CYS A 30 -5.35 4.64 -4.23
CA CYS A 30 -4.51 3.61 -4.85
C CYS A 30 -5.26 2.29 -5.08
N PHE A 31 -6.25 1.96 -4.26
CA PHE A 31 -7.10 0.78 -4.44
C PHE A 31 -7.99 0.90 -5.68
N PHE A 32 -8.35 2.10 -6.15
CA PHE A 32 -9.04 2.24 -7.45
C PHE A 32 -8.12 2.02 -8.66
N VAL A 33 -6.82 2.26 -8.52
CA VAL A 33 -5.82 2.15 -9.60
C VAL A 33 -4.89 0.94 -9.44
N TYR A 34 -5.26 -0.04 -8.60
CA TYR A 34 -4.40 -1.18 -8.27
C TYR A 34 -4.00 -1.99 -9.50
N ASP A 35 -4.90 -2.12 -10.48
CA ASP A 35 -4.69 -2.91 -11.70
C ASP A 35 -3.56 -2.34 -12.56
N GLN A 36 -3.51 -1.01 -12.67
CA GLN A 36 -2.44 -0.31 -13.40
C GLN A 36 -1.10 -0.49 -12.70
N ILE A 37 -1.07 -0.37 -11.38
CA ILE A 37 0.16 -0.56 -10.58
C ILE A 37 0.65 -2.01 -10.71
N LEU A 38 -0.27 -2.98 -10.63
CA LEU A 38 0.03 -4.40 -10.80
C LEU A 38 0.58 -4.70 -12.19
N SER A 39 -0.06 -4.16 -13.25
CA SER A 39 0.41 -4.34 -14.63
C SER A 39 1.82 -3.79 -14.83
N TRP A 40 2.14 -2.65 -14.21
CA TRP A 40 3.48 -2.06 -14.27
C TRP A 40 4.52 -2.94 -13.56
N MET A 41 4.16 -3.55 -12.43
CA MET A 41 5.00 -4.52 -11.73
C MET A 41 5.16 -5.85 -12.48
N GLN A 42 4.20 -6.23 -13.33
CA GLN A 42 4.26 -7.44 -14.15
C GLN A 42 5.20 -7.33 -15.35
N VAL A 43 5.40 -6.13 -15.91
CA VAL A 43 6.31 -5.88 -17.05
C VAL A 43 7.71 -6.50 -16.87
N PRO A 44 8.46 -6.24 -15.77
CA PRO A 44 9.77 -6.84 -15.59
C PRO A 44 9.71 -8.36 -15.35
N VAL A 45 8.59 -8.88 -14.82
CA VAL A 45 8.41 -10.32 -14.60
C VAL A 45 8.21 -11.04 -15.92
N GLU A 46 7.38 -10.49 -16.81
CA GLU A 46 7.17 -11.02 -18.17
C GLU A 46 8.45 -10.99 -19.01
N ALA A 47 9.34 -10.01 -18.78
CA ALA A 47 10.61 -9.90 -19.49
C ALA A 47 11.63 -11.00 -19.12
N VAL A 48 11.49 -11.64 -17.95
CA VAL A 48 12.40 -12.70 -17.48
C VAL A 48 11.73 -14.08 -17.50
N LEU A 49 10.40 -14.14 -17.67
CA LEU A 49 9.68 -15.39 -17.82
C LEU A 49 9.81 -15.97 -19.25
N PRO A 50 9.93 -17.30 -19.39
CA PRO A 50 9.95 -17.94 -20.70
C PRO A 50 8.64 -17.68 -21.48
N GLU A 51 8.77 -17.47 -22.80
CA GLU A 51 7.67 -17.17 -23.71
C GLU A 51 6.51 -18.17 -23.52
N GLY A 52 5.35 -17.67 -23.07
CA GLY A 52 4.13 -18.47 -22.87
C GLY A 52 3.73 -18.74 -21.41
N SER A 53 4.52 -18.33 -20.42
CA SER A 53 4.11 -18.39 -19.01
C SER A 53 3.36 -17.12 -18.60
N LYS A 54 2.05 -17.22 -18.38
CA LYS A 54 1.26 -16.15 -17.76
C LYS A 54 1.34 -16.28 -16.24
N MET A 55 1.38 -15.16 -15.53
CA MET A 55 1.21 -15.15 -14.08
C MET A 55 -0.25 -15.54 -13.77
N ILE A 56 -0.47 -16.79 -13.37
CA ILE A 56 -1.79 -17.31 -13.04
C ILE A 56 -1.99 -17.15 -11.53
N ALA A 57 -3.03 -16.42 -11.13
CA ALA A 57 -3.49 -16.48 -9.75
C ALA A 57 -4.06 -17.89 -9.52
N ILE A 58 -3.44 -18.65 -8.61
CA ILE A 58 -3.81 -20.04 -8.34
C ILE A 58 -5.15 -20.08 -7.60
N GLU A 59 -5.40 -19.08 -6.76
CA GLU A 59 -6.65 -18.91 -6.03
C GLU A 59 -7.26 -17.53 -6.22
N VAL A 60 -8.60 -17.47 -6.23
CA VAL A 60 -9.34 -16.19 -6.28
C VAL A 60 -8.97 -15.28 -5.10
N GLN A 61 -8.62 -15.88 -3.95
CA GLN A 61 -8.18 -15.16 -2.77
C GLN A 61 -6.81 -14.48 -2.97
N GLU A 62 -5.89 -15.09 -3.73
CA GLU A 62 -4.58 -14.50 -4.01
C GLU A 62 -4.71 -13.17 -4.75
N THR A 63 -5.63 -13.06 -5.71
CA THR A 63 -5.86 -11.82 -6.46
C THR A 63 -6.28 -10.68 -5.53
N PHE A 64 -7.18 -10.96 -4.58
CA PHE A 64 -7.63 -9.96 -3.61
C PHE A 64 -6.50 -9.52 -2.66
N PHE A 65 -5.76 -10.47 -2.09
CA PHE A 65 -4.65 -10.14 -1.20
C PHE A 65 -3.49 -9.44 -1.93
N THR A 66 -3.28 -9.76 -3.21
CA THR A 66 -2.29 -9.08 -4.04
C THR A 66 -2.70 -7.64 -4.31
N ALA A 67 -3.94 -7.40 -4.73
CA ALA A 67 -4.48 -6.06 -4.91
C ALA A 67 -4.39 -5.23 -3.61
N LEU A 68 -4.73 -5.84 -2.46
CA LEU A 68 -4.68 -5.19 -1.15
C LEU A 68 -3.24 -4.81 -0.74
N LYS A 69 -2.27 -5.72 -0.93
CA LYS A 69 -0.86 -5.45 -0.65
C LYS A 69 -0.31 -4.34 -1.56
N VAL A 70 -0.56 -4.41 -2.86
CA VAL A 70 -0.06 -3.44 -3.84
C VAL A 70 -0.65 -2.05 -3.57
N ALA A 71 -1.95 -1.95 -3.37
CA ALA A 71 -2.61 -0.69 -3.03
C ALA A 71 -2.07 -0.10 -1.72
N PHE A 72 -1.81 -0.92 -0.70
CA PHE A 72 -1.24 -0.47 0.57
C PHE A 72 0.18 0.09 0.42
N PHE A 73 1.07 -0.62 -0.28
CA PHE A 73 2.45 -0.13 -0.48
C PHE A 73 2.52 1.10 -1.38
N ALA A 74 1.70 1.15 -2.44
CA ALA A 74 1.61 2.32 -3.30
C ALA A 74 1.07 3.54 -2.54
N ALA A 75 0.00 3.35 -1.75
CA ALA A 75 -0.55 4.41 -0.92
C ALA A 75 0.44 4.89 0.14
N PHE A 76 1.17 3.97 0.76
CA PHE A 76 2.24 4.31 1.69
C PHE A 76 3.28 5.21 1.02
N MET A 77 3.75 4.85 -0.18
CA MET A 77 4.69 5.69 -0.95
C MET A 77 4.13 7.07 -1.30
N VAL A 78 2.84 7.17 -1.62
CA VAL A 78 2.19 8.46 -1.95
C VAL A 78 1.93 9.30 -0.68
N SER A 79 1.69 8.65 0.46
CA SER A 79 1.36 9.31 1.74
C SER A 79 2.57 9.75 2.57
N LEU A 80 3.78 9.37 2.15
CA LEU A 80 5.05 9.63 2.81
C LEU A 80 5.46 11.10 2.63
#